data_AF-A0A1C4JUH4-F1
#
_entry.id   AF-A0A1C4JUH4-F1
#
_cell.length_a   1.000
_cell.length_b   1.000
_cell.length_c   1.000
_cell.angle_alpha   90.00
_cell.angle_beta   90.00
_cell.angle_gamma   90.00
#
_symmetry.space_group_name_H-M   'P 1'
#
loop_
_entity.id
_entity.type
_entity.pdbx_description
1 polymer ?
#
loop_
_entity_poly.entity_id
_entity_poly.type
_entity_poly.pdbx_seq_one_letter_code
_entity_poly.pdbx_strand_id
1 'polypeptide(L)'
;MASDAPNLAITVLEGRSLIAESLRNASAVAREEVLTAQPDGNRLTDNLGQGLENARAVIAAGGRMRHLYQHPVRYSPGFATYVSRLPPGHLEVRTMEQTIDRLIVFDRTVAYVPATPDRTTALEIRHPALVRYLVQVYEVLWAQATPYSEQLPATAPDTPVTAVQLSIARLLTEGHVDDVVARKMGISVRTCRAHIAKLMQTLGATSRTHLGALIVRSGISELPNSPAACENSVRQP
;
A
#
# COMPACT_ATOMS: atom_id res chain seq x y z
N MET A 1 -26.58 -13.43 36.12
CA MET A 1 -26.80 -12.09 35.53
C MET A 1 -26.07 -12.08 34.20
N ALA A 2 -26.82 -12.09 33.09
CA ALA A 2 -26.25 -12.06 31.75
C ALA A 2 -25.71 -10.65 31.47
N SER A 3 -24.47 -10.57 30.99
CA SER A 3 -23.78 -9.33 30.60
C SER A 3 -24.44 -8.74 29.35
N ASP A 4 -25.24 -7.71 29.52
CA ASP A 4 -25.94 -6.97 28.46
C ASP A 4 -25.04 -5.90 27.80
N ALA A 5 -23.83 -6.29 27.42
CA ALA A 5 -22.94 -5.42 26.65
C ALA A 5 -22.91 -5.92 25.20
N PRO A 6 -23.80 -5.45 24.31
CA PRO A 6 -23.79 -5.85 22.92
C PRO A 6 -22.59 -5.17 22.24
N ASN A 7 -21.43 -5.83 22.32
CA ASN A 7 -20.27 -5.63 21.46
C ASN A 7 -19.73 -4.19 21.31
N LEU A 8 -19.36 -3.55 22.44
CA LEU A 8 -18.63 -2.25 22.49
C LEU A 8 -17.19 -2.30 21.93
N ALA A 9 -16.82 -3.39 21.26
CA ALA A 9 -15.46 -3.62 20.76
C ALA A 9 -15.27 -3.15 19.31
N ILE A 10 -16.34 -2.71 18.64
CA ILE A 10 -16.32 -2.10 17.30
C ILE A 10 -17.20 -0.85 17.34
N THR A 11 -16.64 0.30 17.01
CA THR A 11 -17.34 1.59 16.98
C THR A 11 -17.33 2.13 15.55
N VAL A 12 -18.50 2.53 15.04
CA VAL A 12 -18.60 3.23 13.75
C VAL A 12 -18.33 4.71 13.96
N LEU A 13 -17.37 5.25 13.20
CA LEU A 13 -17.01 6.66 13.19
C LEU A 13 -17.48 7.28 11.88
N GLU A 14 -18.46 8.16 11.96
CA GLU A 14 -19.03 8.86 10.81
C GLU A 14 -18.47 10.28 10.70
N GLY A 15 -18.00 10.64 9.50
CA GLY A 15 -17.46 11.95 9.19
C GLY A 15 -15.94 12.05 9.38
N ARG A 16 -15.31 12.80 8.47
CA ARG A 16 -13.84 12.95 8.44
C ARG A 16 -13.27 13.58 9.71
N SER A 17 -13.98 14.51 10.33
CA SER A 17 -13.55 15.18 11.55
C SER A 17 -13.46 14.22 12.72
N LEU A 18 -14.49 13.38 12.92
CA LEU A 18 -14.54 12.39 13.99
C LEU A 18 -13.47 11.30 13.80
N ILE A 19 -13.28 10.84 12.57
CA ILE A 19 -12.21 9.89 12.22
C ILE A 19 -10.83 10.50 12.53
N ALA A 20 -10.60 11.74 12.11
CA ALA A 20 -9.32 12.43 12.36
C ALA A 20 -9.07 12.65 13.85
N GLU A 21 -10.10 12.99 14.63
CA GLU A 21 -10.02 13.15 16.07
C GLU A 21 -9.69 11.83 16.79
N SER A 22 -10.41 10.75 16.47
CA SER A 22 -10.11 9.43 17.06
C SER A 22 -8.68 8.97 16.73
N LEU A 23 -8.23 9.16 15.48
CA LEU A 23 -6.85 8.84 15.09
C LEU A 23 -5.81 9.71 15.81
N ARG A 24 -6.07 11.01 16.03
CA ARG A 24 -5.19 11.88 16.82
C ARG A 24 -5.11 11.41 18.27
N ASN A 25 -6.25 11.10 18.89
CA ASN A 25 -6.29 10.61 20.27
C ASN A 25 -5.52 9.28 20.41
N ALA A 26 -5.71 8.34 19.48
CA ALA A 26 -4.95 7.09 19.45
C ALA A 26 -3.44 7.32 19.25
N SER A 27 -3.05 8.27 18.40
CA SER A 27 -1.65 8.64 18.18
C SER A 27 -1.00 9.23 19.43
N ALA A 28 -1.73 10.03 20.21
CA ALA A 28 -1.21 10.70 21.41
C ALA A 28 -0.96 9.71 22.58
N VAL A 29 -1.74 8.63 22.66
CA VAL A 29 -1.60 7.60 23.69
C VAL A 29 -0.69 6.45 23.28
N ALA A 30 -0.37 6.31 21.99
CA ALA A 30 0.49 5.24 21.50
C ALA A 30 1.91 5.35 22.07
N ARG A 31 2.49 4.21 22.49
CA ARG A 31 3.80 4.15 23.16
C ARG A 31 4.78 3.20 22.48
N GLU A 32 4.32 2.17 21.78
CA GLU A 32 5.18 1.10 21.28
C GLU A 32 5.34 1.15 19.77
N GLU A 33 4.23 0.98 19.03
CA GLU A 33 4.27 0.95 17.58
C GLU A 33 2.97 1.38 16.91
N VAL A 34 3.12 1.96 15.71
CA VAL A 34 2.01 2.24 14.81
C VAL A 34 2.24 1.55 13.47
N LEU A 35 1.31 0.68 13.09
CA LEU A 35 1.32 -0.06 11.84
C LEU A 35 0.32 0.57 10.89
N THR A 36 0.74 0.88 9.66
CA THR A 36 -0.20 1.41 8.67
C THR A 36 -0.03 0.72 7.33
N ALA A 37 -1.13 0.26 6.73
CA ALA A 37 -1.24 0.05 5.29
C ALA A 37 -2.06 1.20 4.70
N GLN A 38 -1.50 1.95 3.77
CA GLN A 38 -2.13 3.15 3.23
C GLN A 38 -2.05 3.14 1.70
N PRO A 39 -3.03 2.53 1.00
CA PRO A 39 -3.14 2.67 -0.44
C PRO A 39 -3.47 4.11 -0.84
N ASP A 40 -3.29 4.43 -2.12
CA ASP A 40 -3.50 5.77 -2.71
C ASP A 40 -2.50 6.84 -2.29
N GLY A 41 -1.22 6.66 -2.64
CA GLY A 41 -0.14 7.62 -2.38
C GLY A 41 -0.40 9.05 -2.92
N ASN A 42 -1.37 9.21 -3.83
CA ASN A 42 -1.80 10.49 -4.37
C ASN A 42 -2.77 11.28 -3.47
N ARG A 43 -3.37 10.67 -2.44
CA ARG A 43 -4.21 11.37 -1.45
C ARG A 43 -3.49 11.64 -0.14
N LEU A 44 -2.26 11.14 0.00
CA LEU A 44 -1.37 11.57 1.08
C LEU A 44 -1.22 13.09 1.06
N THR A 45 -1.14 13.73 -0.12
CA THR A 45 -0.95 15.18 -0.29
C THR A 45 -1.99 16.06 0.40
N ASP A 46 -3.24 15.62 0.51
CA ASP A 46 -4.30 16.44 1.14
C ASP A 46 -4.19 16.44 2.67
N ASN A 47 -3.50 15.46 3.27
CA ASN A 47 -3.41 15.29 4.72
C ASN A 47 -1.99 14.98 5.24
N LEU A 48 -0.95 15.24 4.45
CA LEU A 48 0.46 15.05 4.86
C LEU A 48 0.78 15.81 6.15
N GLY A 49 0.18 17.00 6.33
CA GLY A 49 0.34 17.79 7.55
C GLY A 49 -0.15 17.05 8.79
N GLN A 50 -1.39 16.55 8.77
CA GLN A 50 -1.95 15.78 9.89
C GLN A 50 -1.20 14.45 10.10
N GLY A 51 -0.83 13.76 9.02
CA GLY A 51 -0.04 12.53 9.11
C GLY A 51 1.34 12.76 9.73
N LEU A 52 1.96 13.91 9.44
CA LEU A 52 3.24 14.31 10.04
C LEU A 52 3.09 14.68 11.51
N GLU A 53 2.03 15.39 11.88
CA GLU A 53 1.72 15.71 13.28
C GLU A 53 1.50 14.45 14.12
N ASN A 54 0.68 13.52 13.62
CA ASN A 54 0.42 12.25 14.30
C ASN A 54 1.71 11.43 14.44
N ALA A 55 2.50 11.34 13.38
CA ALA A 55 3.80 10.68 13.41
C ALA A 55 4.75 11.28 14.45
N ARG A 56 4.82 12.62 14.53
CA ARG A 56 5.64 13.31 15.52
C ARG A 56 5.18 13.05 16.95
N ALA A 57 3.88 13.00 17.20
CA ALA A 57 3.34 12.66 18.53
C ALA A 57 3.78 11.26 18.98
N VAL A 58 3.67 10.27 18.10
CA VAL A 58 4.10 8.88 18.36
C VAL A 58 5.62 8.83 18.63
N ILE A 59 6.42 9.50 17.81
CA ILE A 59 7.87 9.52 17.94
C ILE A 59 8.32 10.21 19.24
N ALA A 60 7.68 11.34 19.59
CA ALA A 60 7.96 12.05 20.84
C ALA A 60 7.66 11.20 22.08
N ALA A 61 6.71 10.27 21.98
CA ALA A 61 6.40 9.30 23.02
C ALA A 61 7.34 8.07 23.05
N GLY A 62 8.32 7.99 22.15
CA GLY A 62 9.25 6.86 22.04
C GLY A 62 8.77 5.71 21.15
N GLY A 63 7.61 5.85 20.50
CA GLY A 63 7.06 4.83 19.62
C GLY A 63 7.79 4.70 18.29
N ARG A 64 7.58 3.58 17.61
CA ARG A 64 8.08 3.30 16.25
C ARG A 64 6.94 3.21 15.24
N MET A 65 7.23 3.38 13.97
CA MET A 65 6.23 3.32 12.92
C MET A 65 6.68 2.42 11.77
N ARG A 66 5.73 1.64 11.26
CA ARG A 66 5.92 0.83 10.06
C ARG A 66 4.83 1.18 9.04
N HIS A 67 5.24 1.65 7.88
CA HIS A 67 4.33 2.07 6.81
C HIS A 67 4.45 1.21 5.57
N LEU A 68 3.33 0.61 5.19
CA LEU A 68 3.17 -0.16 3.98
C LEU A 68 2.40 0.67 2.94
N TYR A 69 3.04 0.88 1.80
CA TYR A 69 2.49 1.62 0.66
C TYR A 69 2.55 0.81 -0.64
N GLN A 70 1.98 1.36 -1.71
CA GLN A 70 2.17 0.81 -3.05
C GLN A 70 3.42 1.38 -3.73
N HIS A 71 4.04 0.62 -4.64
CA HIS A 71 5.24 1.03 -5.39
C HIS A 71 5.20 2.44 -6.00
N PRO A 72 4.06 2.96 -6.50
CA PRO A 72 3.99 4.32 -7.04
C PRO A 72 4.42 5.42 -6.07
N VAL A 73 4.33 5.19 -4.74
CA VAL A 73 4.73 6.18 -3.74
C VAL A 73 6.21 6.57 -3.84
N ARG A 74 7.08 5.67 -4.35
CA ARG A 74 8.53 5.89 -4.53
C ARG A 74 8.86 7.02 -5.50
N TYR A 75 7.91 7.37 -6.36
CA TYR A 75 8.06 8.43 -7.34
C TYR A 75 7.32 9.71 -6.92
N SER A 76 6.80 9.79 -5.68
CA SER A 76 6.10 10.96 -5.14
C SER A 76 7.06 11.90 -4.41
N PRO A 77 7.28 13.13 -4.91
CA PRO A 77 8.10 14.14 -4.20
C PRO A 77 7.51 14.52 -2.83
N GLY A 78 6.17 14.52 -2.71
CA GLY A 78 5.48 14.80 -1.46
C GLY A 78 5.76 13.73 -0.40
N PHE A 79 5.80 12.46 -0.79
CA PHE A 79 6.16 11.38 0.12
C PHE A 79 7.64 11.43 0.53
N ALA A 80 8.54 11.69 -0.41
CA ALA A 80 9.96 11.88 -0.10
C ALA A 80 10.17 13.01 0.91
N THR A 81 9.44 14.12 0.75
CA THR A 81 9.45 15.25 1.70
C THR A 81 8.86 14.89 3.06
N TYR A 82 7.83 14.04 3.11
CA TYR A 82 7.26 13.55 4.36
C TYR A 82 8.28 12.71 5.14
N VAL A 83 8.92 11.73 4.48
CA VAL A 83 9.92 10.85 5.12
C VAL A 83 11.12 11.66 5.61
N SER A 84 11.60 12.65 4.86
CA SER A 84 12.75 13.48 5.26
C SER A 84 12.49 14.41 6.45
N ARG A 85 11.22 14.65 6.81
CA ARG A 85 10.83 15.50 7.95
C ARG A 85 10.73 14.74 9.27
N LEU A 86 10.93 13.42 9.25
CA LEU A 86 10.87 12.56 10.42
C LEU A 86 12.29 12.15 10.86
N PRO A 87 12.55 12.04 12.18
CA PRO A 87 13.83 11.55 12.68
C PRO A 87 14.17 10.15 12.15
N PRO A 88 15.44 9.88 11.82
CA PRO A 88 15.86 8.56 11.36
C PRO A 88 15.65 7.51 12.46
N GLY A 89 15.44 6.25 12.06
CA GLY A 89 15.29 5.12 12.99
C GLY A 89 13.91 4.93 13.62
N HIS A 90 12.99 5.89 13.45
CA HIS A 90 11.63 5.78 14.00
C HIS A 90 10.55 5.39 12.98
N LEU A 91 10.86 5.50 11.68
CA LEU A 91 9.96 5.12 10.60
C LEU A 91 10.63 4.11 9.68
N GLU A 92 10.02 2.95 9.53
CA GLU A 92 10.32 2.01 8.46
C GLU A 92 9.23 2.10 7.40
N VAL A 93 9.64 2.16 6.14
CA VAL A 93 8.71 2.16 5.00
C VAL A 93 9.01 0.95 4.13
N ARG A 94 7.97 0.21 3.76
CA ARG A 94 8.02 -0.83 2.74
C ARG A 94 6.95 -0.57 1.68
N THR A 95 7.17 -1.10 0.48
CA THR A 95 6.23 -0.96 -0.63
C THR A 95 5.97 -2.29 -1.32
N MET A 96 4.78 -2.47 -1.85
CA MET A 96 4.39 -3.63 -2.65
C MET A 96 3.57 -3.20 -3.88
N GLU A 97 3.31 -4.12 -4.81
CA GLU A 97 2.57 -3.84 -6.04
C GLU A 97 1.11 -3.49 -5.75
N GLN A 98 0.44 -4.35 -4.97
CA GLN A 98 -0.93 -4.19 -4.51
C GLN A 98 -1.00 -4.37 -3.00
N THR A 99 -1.83 -3.60 -2.33
CA THR A 99 -2.02 -3.71 -0.88
C THR A 99 -3.51 -3.75 -0.54
N ILE A 100 -3.82 -4.08 0.71
CA ILE A 100 -5.19 -4.01 1.25
C ILE A 100 -5.69 -2.56 1.28
N ASP A 101 -6.99 -2.37 1.51
CA ASP A 101 -7.50 -1.04 1.86
C ASP A 101 -6.85 -0.53 3.16
N ARG A 102 -7.04 0.75 3.46
CA ARG A 102 -6.41 1.42 4.60
C ARG A 102 -6.60 0.62 5.90
N LEU A 103 -5.48 0.37 6.58
CA LEU A 103 -5.44 -0.21 7.91
C LEU A 103 -4.48 0.63 8.76
N ILE A 104 -4.90 1.04 9.95
CA ILE A 104 -4.06 1.73 10.93
C ILE A 104 -4.21 1.02 12.26
N VAL A 105 -3.11 0.59 12.87
CA VAL A 105 -3.10 -0.09 14.17
C VAL A 105 -2.18 0.66 15.11
N PHE A 106 -2.64 0.91 16.33
CA PHE A 106 -1.85 1.50 17.41
C PHE A 106 -1.63 0.46 18.51
N ASP A 107 -0.36 0.25 18.88
CA ASP A 107 0.12 -0.62 19.96
C ASP A 107 -0.49 -2.04 19.96
N ARG A 108 -0.96 -2.51 18.78
CA ARG A 108 -1.68 -3.79 18.63
C ARG A 108 -2.93 -3.91 19.53
N THR A 109 -3.51 -2.79 19.96
CA THR A 109 -4.70 -2.76 20.83
C THR A 109 -5.93 -2.16 20.17
N VAL A 110 -5.74 -1.28 19.18
CA VAL A 110 -6.82 -0.66 18.42
C VAL A 110 -6.46 -0.61 16.94
N ALA A 111 -7.43 -0.95 16.08
CA ALA A 111 -7.30 -0.92 14.64
C ALA A 111 -8.39 -0.04 14.01
N TYR A 112 -8.06 0.61 12.91
CA TYR A 112 -8.96 1.44 12.13
C TYR A 112 -8.99 0.96 10.68
N VAL A 113 -10.19 0.75 10.15
CA VAL A 113 -10.43 0.39 8.75
C VAL A 113 -11.56 1.23 8.17
N PRO A 114 -11.54 1.61 6.88
CA PRO A 114 -12.69 2.22 6.23
C PRO A 114 -13.93 1.31 6.28
N ALA A 115 -15.08 1.90 6.55
CA ALA A 115 -16.38 1.24 6.39
C ALA A 115 -17.02 1.54 5.03
N THR A 116 -16.58 2.62 4.37
CA THR A 116 -17.08 3.07 3.07
C THR A 116 -15.93 3.39 2.10
N PRO A 117 -16.12 3.18 0.77
CA PRO A 117 -15.07 3.46 -0.23
C PRO A 117 -14.61 4.92 -0.31
N ASP A 118 -15.49 5.86 0.04
CA ASP A 118 -15.20 7.30 0.08
C ASP A 118 -14.44 7.72 1.37
N ARG A 119 -14.23 6.76 2.28
CA ARG A 119 -13.56 6.91 3.59
C ARG A 119 -14.17 8.01 4.46
N THR A 120 -15.47 8.26 4.30
CA THR A 120 -16.23 9.15 5.19
C THR A 120 -16.70 8.44 6.45
N THR A 121 -16.70 7.10 6.44
CA THR A 121 -16.99 6.27 7.61
C THR A 121 -15.84 5.29 7.88
N ALA A 122 -15.49 5.09 9.14
CA ALA A 122 -14.48 4.12 9.58
C ALA A 122 -14.97 3.26 10.74
N LEU A 123 -14.38 2.09 10.92
CA LEU A 123 -14.56 1.26 12.11
C LEU A 123 -13.34 1.41 13.00
N GLU A 124 -13.56 1.77 14.27
CA GLU A 124 -12.59 1.63 15.35
C GLU A 124 -12.81 0.27 16.02
N ILE A 125 -11.79 -0.59 15.98
CA ILE A 125 -11.87 -1.98 16.41
C ILE A 125 -10.92 -2.17 17.59
N ARG A 126 -11.47 -2.54 18.75
CA ARG A 126 -10.74 -2.84 19.99
C ARG A 126 -10.88 -4.28 20.44
N HIS A 127 -11.65 -5.10 19.73
CA HIS A 127 -11.79 -6.52 20.06
C HIS A 127 -10.43 -7.24 19.92
N PRO A 128 -9.83 -7.80 20.99
CA PRO A 128 -8.46 -8.31 20.95
C PRO A 128 -8.24 -9.37 19.85
N ALA A 129 -9.22 -10.25 19.63
CA ALA A 129 -9.10 -11.28 18.58
C ALA A 129 -9.11 -10.68 17.16
N LEU A 130 -9.87 -9.61 16.91
CA LEU A 130 -9.93 -8.97 15.60
C LEU A 130 -8.67 -8.14 15.35
N VAL A 131 -8.20 -7.40 16.36
CA VAL A 131 -6.95 -6.64 16.26
C VAL A 131 -5.78 -7.59 16.01
N ARG A 132 -5.69 -8.71 16.76
CA ARG A 132 -4.66 -9.74 16.53
C ARG A 132 -4.71 -10.29 15.10
N TYR A 133 -5.90 -10.56 14.57
CA TYR A 133 -6.06 -11.04 13.19
C TYR A 133 -5.60 -9.99 12.16
N LEU A 134 -6.00 -8.72 12.32
CA LEU A 134 -5.59 -7.63 11.43
C LEU A 134 -4.09 -7.38 11.48
N VAL A 135 -3.47 -7.46 12.66
CA VAL A 135 -2.01 -7.41 12.81
C VAL A 135 -1.35 -8.58 12.07
N GLN A 136 -1.89 -9.79 12.17
CA GLN A 136 -1.34 -10.94 11.44
C GLN A 136 -1.42 -10.76 9.93
N VAL A 137 -2.53 -10.23 9.40
CA VAL A 137 -2.65 -9.88 7.98
C VAL A 137 -1.60 -8.84 7.59
N TYR A 138 -1.42 -7.80 8.42
CA TYR A 138 -0.39 -6.79 8.19
C TYR A 138 1.01 -7.38 8.14
N GLU A 139 1.39 -8.24 9.09
CA GLU A 139 2.74 -8.83 9.15
C GLU A 139 3.03 -9.71 7.93
N VAL A 140 2.03 -10.45 7.43
CA VAL A 140 2.15 -11.23 6.19
C VAL A 140 2.44 -10.33 4.99
N LEU A 141 1.74 -9.19 4.87
CA LEU A 141 1.99 -8.21 3.81
C LEU A 141 3.34 -7.51 3.99
N TRP A 142 3.70 -7.16 5.22
CA TRP A 142 4.97 -6.51 5.57
C TRP A 142 6.17 -7.37 5.19
N ALA A 143 6.10 -8.68 5.44
CA ALA A 143 7.14 -9.64 5.09
C ALA A 143 7.37 -9.75 3.58
N GLN A 144 6.31 -9.59 2.77
CA GLN A 144 6.37 -9.65 1.30
C GLN A 144 6.77 -8.32 0.65
N ALA A 145 6.73 -7.22 1.40
CA ALA A 145 6.97 -5.89 0.85
C ALA A 145 8.46 -5.54 0.79
N THR A 146 8.86 -4.77 -0.22
CA THR A 146 10.25 -4.33 -0.44
C THR A 146 10.55 -3.07 0.38
N PRO A 147 11.65 -3.02 1.16
CA PRO A 147 12.12 -1.81 1.84
C PRO A 147 12.22 -0.59 0.93
N TYR A 148 11.77 0.57 1.40
CA TYR A 148 11.74 1.81 0.63
C TYR A 148 13.14 2.31 0.22
N SER A 149 14.15 2.02 1.03
CA SER A 149 15.56 2.31 0.74
C SER A 149 16.17 1.42 -0.34
N GLU A 150 15.55 0.27 -0.62
CA GLU A 150 16.04 -0.69 -1.62
C GLU A 150 15.41 -0.41 -2.98
N GLN A 151 16.14 -0.74 -4.04
CA GLN A 151 15.60 -0.73 -5.39
C GLN A 151 14.57 -1.85 -5.53
N LEU A 152 13.51 -1.58 -6.30
CA LEU A 152 12.59 -2.65 -6.65
C LEU A 152 13.32 -3.66 -7.53
N PRO A 153 13.05 -4.98 -7.36
CA PRO A 153 13.66 -6.01 -8.20
C PRO A 153 13.54 -5.60 -9.67
N ALA A 154 14.69 -5.48 -10.33
CA ALA A 154 14.72 -5.07 -11.72
C ALA A 154 14.04 -6.15 -12.57
N THR A 155 13.20 -5.70 -13.51
CA THR A 155 12.95 -6.42 -14.77
C THR A 155 14.28 -6.73 -15.45
N ALA A 156 14.30 -7.76 -16.31
CA ALA A 156 15.48 -8.17 -17.07
C ALA A 156 16.31 -6.96 -17.56
N PRO A 157 17.67 -7.03 -17.50
CA PRO A 157 18.58 -5.87 -17.62
C PRO A 157 18.33 -4.93 -18.81
N ASP A 158 17.69 -5.44 -19.87
CA ASP A 158 17.53 -4.76 -21.15
C ASP A 158 16.14 -4.14 -21.37
N THR A 159 15.23 -4.17 -20.39
CA THR A 159 13.88 -3.59 -20.56
C THR A 159 13.77 -2.22 -19.88
N PRO A 160 13.60 -1.11 -20.63
CA PRO A 160 13.53 0.26 -20.10
C PRO A 160 12.16 0.60 -19.49
N VAL A 161 11.63 -0.29 -18.64
CA VAL A 161 10.29 -0.20 -18.04
C VAL A 161 10.43 -0.20 -16.52
N THR A 162 9.76 0.72 -15.83
CA THR A 162 9.79 0.78 -14.36
C THR A 162 8.92 -0.31 -13.74
N ALA A 163 9.16 -0.66 -12.47
CA ALA A 163 8.31 -1.62 -11.75
C ALA A 163 6.82 -1.22 -11.72
N VAL A 164 6.51 0.09 -11.67
CA VAL A 164 5.13 0.59 -11.76
C VAL A 164 4.53 0.33 -13.14
N GLN A 165 5.31 0.58 -14.20
CA GLN A 165 4.88 0.30 -15.57
C GLN A 165 4.74 -1.21 -15.82
N LEU A 166 5.60 -2.03 -15.21
CA LEU A 166 5.50 -3.49 -15.23
C LEU A 166 4.18 -3.97 -14.62
N SER A 167 3.85 -3.43 -13.44
CA SER A 167 2.61 -3.74 -12.75
C SER A 167 1.38 -3.36 -13.59
N ILE A 168 1.42 -2.17 -14.21
CA ILE A 168 0.39 -1.72 -15.15
C ILE A 168 0.31 -2.66 -16.36
N ALA A 169 1.44 -3.06 -16.94
CA ALA A 169 1.49 -3.96 -18.09
C ALA A 169 0.83 -5.31 -17.78
N ARG A 170 1.08 -5.90 -16.60
CA ARG A 170 0.41 -7.13 -16.14
C ARG A 170 -1.10 -6.97 -16.06
N LEU A 171 -1.57 -5.91 -15.40
CA LEU A 171 -3.01 -5.65 -15.28
C LEU A 171 -3.68 -5.42 -16.63
N LEU A 172 -2.97 -4.81 -17.59
CA LEU A 172 -3.46 -4.68 -18.97
C LEU A 172 -3.57 -6.04 -19.67
N THR A 173 -2.59 -6.93 -19.49
CA THR A 173 -2.64 -8.30 -20.06
C THR A 173 -3.71 -9.18 -19.42
N GLU A 174 -4.11 -8.90 -18.17
CA GLU A 174 -5.29 -9.50 -17.52
C GLU A 174 -6.63 -8.97 -18.07
N GLY A 175 -6.60 -7.99 -18.98
CA GLY A 175 -7.80 -7.40 -19.59
C GLY A 175 -8.43 -6.27 -18.79
N HIS A 176 -7.75 -5.72 -17.78
CA HIS A 176 -8.29 -4.62 -17.00
C HIS A 176 -8.33 -3.28 -17.78
N VAL A 177 -9.40 -2.52 -17.54
CA VAL A 177 -9.59 -1.15 -18.03
C VAL A 177 -8.90 -0.13 -17.10
N ASP A 178 -8.61 1.07 -17.61
CA ASP A 178 -7.75 2.05 -16.94
C ASP A 178 -8.19 2.45 -15.53
N ASP A 179 -9.49 2.54 -15.28
CA ASP A 179 -10.05 2.88 -13.97
C ASP A 179 -9.82 1.77 -12.95
N VAL A 180 -9.93 0.50 -13.38
CA VAL A 180 -9.60 -0.67 -12.56
C VAL A 180 -8.09 -0.74 -12.30
N VAL A 181 -7.27 -0.53 -13.33
CA VAL A 181 -5.80 -0.50 -13.19
C VAL A 181 -5.38 0.62 -12.23
N ALA A 182 -5.90 1.83 -12.42
CA ALA A 182 -5.59 2.98 -11.58
C ALA A 182 -5.95 2.72 -10.11
N ARG A 183 -7.13 2.14 -9.85
CA ARG A 183 -7.57 1.75 -8.51
C ARG A 183 -6.65 0.70 -7.89
N LYS A 184 -6.32 -0.36 -8.63
CA LYS A 184 -5.41 -1.43 -8.16
C LYS A 184 -4.01 -0.90 -7.88
N MET A 185 -3.54 0.08 -8.63
CA MET A 185 -2.22 0.71 -8.46
C MET A 185 -2.21 1.85 -7.43
N GLY A 186 -3.36 2.27 -6.90
CA GLY A 186 -3.44 3.40 -5.97
C GLY A 186 -3.01 4.74 -6.58
N ILE A 187 -3.30 4.96 -7.86
CA ILE A 187 -2.95 6.18 -8.61
C ILE A 187 -4.19 6.76 -9.29
N SER A 188 -4.12 8.04 -9.71
CA SER A 188 -5.20 8.62 -10.49
C SER A 188 -5.30 7.98 -11.88
N VAL A 189 -6.50 7.96 -12.47
CA VAL A 189 -6.70 7.50 -13.87
C VAL A 189 -5.82 8.28 -14.84
N ARG A 190 -5.65 9.59 -14.60
CA ARG A 190 -4.72 10.45 -15.36
C ARG A 190 -3.28 9.95 -15.28
N THR A 191 -2.81 9.64 -14.07
CA THR A 191 -1.45 9.11 -13.84
C THR A 191 -1.28 7.73 -14.49
N CYS A 192 -2.29 6.86 -14.37
CA CYS A 192 -2.31 5.56 -15.04
C CYS A 192 -2.16 5.70 -16.55
N ARG A 193 -2.99 6.56 -17.18
CA ARG A 193 -2.92 6.83 -18.62
C ARG A 193 -1.58 7.41 -19.05
N ALA A 194 -0.95 8.26 -18.24
CA ALA A 194 0.39 8.77 -18.51
C ALA A 194 1.45 7.65 -18.52
N HIS A 195 1.38 6.70 -17.57
CA HIS A 195 2.25 5.52 -17.58
C HIS A 195 2.00 4.61 -18.79
N ILE A 196 0.74 4.41 -19.18
CA ILE A 196 0.37 3.63 -20.37
C ILE A 196 0.93 4.29 -21.64
N ALA A 197 0.76 5.61 -21.79
CA ALA A 197 1.31 6.35 -22.92
C ALA A 197 2.84 6.22 -23.00
N LYS A 198 3.53 6.30 -21.85
CA LYS A 198 4.97 6.10 -21.79
C LYS A 198 5.38 4.66 -22.14
N LEU A 199 4.63 3.66 -21.67
CA LEU A 199 4.81 2.25 -22.08
C LEU A 199 4.65 2.07 -23.59
N MET A 200 3.64 2.69 -24.20
CA MET A 200 3.44 2.64 -25.65
C MET A 200 4.62 3.23 -26.40
N GLN A 201 5.12 4.40 -25.97
CA GLN A 201 6.31 5.02 -26.57
C GLN A 201 7.54 4.12 -26.43
N THR A 202 7.77 3.60 -25.22
CA THR A 202 8.91 2.73 -24.91
C THR A 202 8.93 1.45 -25.75
N LEU A 203 7.77 0.83 -25.96
CA LEU A 203 7.64 -0.43 -26.70
C LEU A 203 7.34 -0.24 -28.19
N GLY A 204 7.17 1.00 -28.66
CA GLY A 204 6.79 1.29 -30.06
C GLY A 204 5.36 0.88 -30.41
N ALA A 205 4.46 0.84 -29.44
CA ALA A 205 3.07 0.47 -29.64
C ALA A 205 2.26 1.63 -30.24
N THR A 206 1.49 1.34 -31.29
CA THR A 206 0.63 2.31 -31.99
C THR A 206 -0.82 2.30 -31.49
N SER A 207 -1.23 1.26 -30.76
CA SER A 207 -2.57 1.12 -30.18
C SER A 207 -2.52 0.30 -28.90
N ARG A 208 -3.60 0.30 -28.11
CA ARG A 208 -3.70 -0.49 -26.87
C ARG A 208 -3.60 -2.00 -27.16
N THR A 209 -4.25 -2.46 -28.22
CA THR A 209 -4.18 -3.88 -28.62
C THR A 209 -2.77 -4.25 -29.05
N HIS A 210 -2.10 -3.37 -29.80
CA HIS A 210 -0.69 -3.56 -30.18
C HIS A 210 0.22 -3.57 -28.94
N LEU A 211 -0.02 -2.68 -27.98
CA LEU A 211 0.71 -2.66 -26.70
C LEU A 211 0.58 -4.00 -25.96
N GLY A 212 -0.64 -4.54 -25.85
CA GLY A 212 -0.87 -5.85 -25.22
C GLY A 212 -0.07 -6.97 -25.90
N ALA A 213 -0.08 -7.02 -27.23
CA ALA A 213 0.71 -8.01 -27.99
C ALA A 213 2.22 -7.87 -27.75
N LEU A 214 2.73 -6.64 -27.65
CA LEU A 214 4.15 -6.36 -27.39
C LEU A 214 4.56 -6.75 -25.96
N ILE A 215 3.71 -6.49 -24.96
CA ILE A 215 3.95 -6.88 -23.57
C ILE A 215 4.07 -8.41 -23.46
N VAL A 216 3.14 -9.15 -24.07
CA VAL A 216 3.16 -10.62 -24.06
C VAL A 216 4.39 -11.15 -24.80
N ARG A 217 4.68 -10.63 -26.00
CA ARG A 217 5.83 -11.09 -26.80
C ARG A 217 7.18 -10.83 -26.14
N SER A 218 7.29 -9.79 -25.33
CA SER A 218 8.52 -9.43 -24.63
C SER A 218 8.71 -10.16 -23.30
N GLY A 219 7.73 -10.94 -22.83
CA GLY A 219 7.78 -11.63 -21.55
C GLY A 219 7.74 -10.69 -20.33
N ILE A 220 7.50 -9.39 -20.55
CA ILE A 220 7.53 -8.37 -19.50
C ILE A 220 6.46 -8.67 -18.44
N SER A 221 5.28 -9.15 -18.82
CA SER A 221 4.22 -9.50 -17.86
C SER A 221 4.54 -10.73 -17.00
N GLU A 222 5.43 -11.63 -17.43
CA GLU A 222 5.65 -12.96 -16.82
C GLU A 222 6.74 -12.98 -15.74
N LEU A 223 7.47 -11.87 -15.54
CA LEU A 223 8.54 -11.82 -14.54
C LEU A 223 7.97 -12.08 -13.13
N PRO A 224 8.58 -12.88 -12.25
CA PRO A 224 7.85 -13.46 -11.13
C PRO A 224 7.69 -12.49 -9.95
N ASN A 225 6.46 -12.39 -9.42
CA ASN A 225 6.22 -12.44 -7.97
C ASN A 225 5.84 -13.90 -7.62
N SER A 226 6.72 -14.85 -7.92
CA SER A 226 6.55 -16.25 -7.53
C SER A 226 7.86 -16.75 -6.91
N PRO A 227 7.84 -17.35 -5.71
CA PRO A 227 8.99 -18.11 -5.23
C PRO A 227 9.18 -19.26 -6.21
N ALA A 228 10.40 -19.34 -6.75
CA ALA A 228 10.92 -20.34 -7.67
C ALA A 228 10.01 -21.57 -7.91
N ALA A 229 9.59 -21.75 -9.17
CA ALA A 229 9.32 -23.09 -9.66
C ALA A 229 10.63 -23.89 -9.51
N CYS A 230 10.71 -24.72 -8.46
CA CYS A 230 11.68 -25.80 -8.39
C CYS A 230 11.29 -26.84 -9.44
N GLU A 231 11.65 -26.59 -10.69
CA GLU A 231 11.93 -27.66 -11.63
C GLU A 231 13.34 -28.15 -11.36
N ASN A 232 13.45 -29.30 -10.68
CA ASN A 232 14.63 -30.14 -10.84
C ASN A 232 14.20 -31.45 -11.48
N SER A 233 14.41 -31.48 -12.79
CA SER A 233 14.56 -32.65 -13.63
C SER A 233 15.71 -33.54 -13.13
N VAL A 234 15.40 -34.73 -12.59
CA VAL A 234 16.28 -35.92 -12.44
C VAL A 234 15.30 -37.09 -12.14
N ARG A 235 15.15 -38.23 -12.84
CA ARG A 235 15.88 -39.01 -13.85
C ARG A 235 14.89 -40.04 -14.40
N GLN A 236 15.00 -40.41 -15.67
CA GLN A 236 14.90 -41.80 -16.16
C GLN A 236 15.74 -41.87 -17.45
N PRO A 237 16.44 -42.97 -17.70
CA PRO A 237 15.81 -44.25 -18.04
C PRO A 237 15.88 -45.30 -16.92
#